data_AF-A0A8B5Y6I9-F1
#
_entry.id   AF-A0A8B5Y6I9-F1
#
_cell.length_a   1.000
_cell.length_b   1.000
_cell.length_c   1.000
_cell.angle_alpha   90.00
_cell.angle_beta   90.00
_cell.angle_gamma   90.00
#
_symmetry.space_group_name_H-M   'P 1'
#
loop_
_entity.id
_entity.type
_entity.pdbx_description
1 polymer ?
#
loop_
_entity_poly.entity_id
_entity_poly.type
_entity_poly.pdbx_seq_one_letter_code
_entity_poly.pdbx_strand_id
1 'polypeptide(L)' 'MCSLCNGKKVIRQESGSMVAFHACPNCKIEKQDLTDTIQRLDAIIQKRQQEKSA' A
#
# COMPACT_ATOMS: atom_id res chain seq x y z
N MET A 1 10.24 -10.47 -9.67
CA MET A 1 8.91 -11.13 -9.66
C MET A 1 9.00 -12.40 -8.82
N CYS A 2 8.04 -12.62 -7.94
CA CYS A 2 8.03 -13.68 -6.95
C CYS A 2 7.64 -15.02 -7.59
N SER A 3 8.58 -15.97 -7.66
CA SER A 3 8.43 -17.25 -8.36
C SER A 3 7.36 -18.15 -7.74
N LEU A 4 7.13 -18.05 -6.44
CA LEU A 4 6.12 -18.85 -5.73
C LEU A 4 4.68 -18.39 -6.00
N CYS A 5 4.50 -17.15 -6.46
CA CYS A 5 3.20 -16.58 -6.77
C CYS A 5 3.06 -16.25 -8.27
N ASN A 6 3.94 -16.78 -9.14
CA ASN A 6 3.96 -16.50 -10.58
C ASN A 6 3.90 -15.00 -10.91
N GLY A 7 4.57 -14.18 -10.09
CA GLY A 7 4.54 -12.72 -10.23
C GLY A 7 3.26 -12.03 -9.74
N LYS A 8 2.23 -12.76 -9.29
CA LYS A 8 1.04 -12.19 -8.65
C LYS A 8 1.38 -11.71 -7.24
N LYS A 9 0.94 -10.49 -6.90
CA LYS A 9 1.12 -9.90 -5.56
C LYS A 9 0.16 -10.47 -4.52
N VAL A 10 -0.93 -11.13 -4.96
CA VAL A 10 -2.00 -11.67 -4.13
C VAL A 10 -2.29 -13.13 -4.45
N ILE A 11 -2.56 -13.91 -3.41
CA ILE A 11 -2.99 -15.31 -3.43
C ILE A 11 -4.49 -15.35 -3.21
N ARG A 12 -5.21 -16.06 -4.08
CA ARG A 12 -6.62 -16.37 -3.92
C ARG A 12 -6.74 -17.70 -3.19
N GLN A 13 -7.41 -17.72 -2.06
CA GLN A 13 -7.69 -18.92 -1.28
C GLN A 13 -9.20 -19.18 -1.26
N GLU A 14 -9.61 -20.38 -1.65
CA GLU A 14 -11.00 -20.83 -1.53
C GLU A 14 -11.16 -21.61 -0.22
N SER A 15 -12.27 -21.39 0.49
CA SER A 15 -12.66 -22.14 1.68
C SER A 15 -14.17 -22.32 1.68
N GLY A 16 -14.62 -23.47 1.17
CA GLY A 16 -16.04 -23.73 0.94
C GLY A 16 -16.63 -22.73 -0.07
N SER A 17 -17.69 -22.02 0.31
CA SER A 17 -18.31 -20.97 -0.51
C SER A 17 -17.62 -19.60 -0.41
N MET A 18 -16.60 -19.45 0.43
CA MET A 18 -15.87 -18.19 0.60
C MET A 18 -14.58 -18.15 -0.21
N VAL A 19 -14.26 -16.96 -0.72
CA VAL A 19 -13.01 -16.64 -1.40
C VAL A 19 -12.32 -15.53 -0.62
N ALA A 20 -11.08 -15.79 -0.18
CA ALA A 20 -10.22 -14.83 0.48
C ALA A 20 -9.03 -14.46 -0.42
N PHE A 21 -8.59 -13.20 -0.33
CA PHE A 21 -7.41 -12.70 -1.03
C PHE A 21 -6.37 -12.28 0.00
N HIS A 22 -5.18 -12.89 -0.07
CA HIS A 22 -4.07 -12.61 0.84
C HIS A 22 -2.87 -12.07 0.08
N ALA A 23 -2.08 -11.19 0.70
CA ALA A 23 -0.78 -10.84 0.14
C ALA A 23 0.09 -12.09 0.10
N CYS A 24 0.87 -12.27 -0.97
CA CYS A 24 1.78 -13.41 -1.04
C CYS A 24 2.89 -13.26 0.02
N PRO A 25 3.01 -14.17 0.99
CA PRO A 25 3.91 -14.01 2.14
C PRO A 25 5.38 -14.03 1.73
N ASN A 26 5.69 -14.66 0.59
CA ASN A 26 7.06 -14.78 0.08
C ASN A 26 7.43 -13.70 -0.92
N CYS A 27 6.47 -12.89 -1.36
CA CYS A 27 6.81 -11.70 -2.10
C CYS A 27 7.17 -10.66 -1.07
N LYS A 28 8.45 -10.23 -1.04
CA LYS A 28 8.79 -8.95 -0.40
C LYS A 28 7.83 -7.93 -1.01
N ILE A 29 6.88 -7.46 -0.21
CA ILE A 29 6.29 -6.15 -0.47
C ILE A 29 7.50 -5.25 -0.40
N GLU A 30 8.03 -4.83 -1.54
CA GLU A 30 9.01 -3.74 -1.56
C GLU A 30 8.35 -2.66 -0.71
N LYS A 31 8.98 -2.36 0.44
CA LYS A 31 8.54 -1.25 1.28
C LYS A 31 8.53 -0.07 0.33
N GLN A 32 7.34 0.31 -0.10
CA GLN A 32 7.19 1.41 -1.01
C GLN A 32 7.72 2.61 -0.24
N ASP A 33 8.75 3.26 -0.76
CA ASP A 33 9.25 4.47 -0.13
C ASP A 33 8.14 5.52 -0.23
N LEU A 34 7.59 5.89 0.94
CA LEU A 34 6.49 6.83 1.05
C LEU A 34 6.98 8.26 1.29
N THR A 35 8.29 8.50 1.28
CA THR A 35 8.89 9.81 1.59
C THR A 35 8.27 10.93 0.77
N ASP A 36 8.14 10.76 -0.55
CA ASP A 36 7.50 11.76 -1.43
C ASP A 36 6.03 12.00 -1.09
N THR A 37 5.31 10.94 -0.70
CA THR A 37 3.89 11.05 -0.32
C THR A 37 3.73 11.81 0.99
N ILE A 38 4.59 11.52 1.97
CA ILE A 38 4.60 12.18 3.28
C ILE A 38 4.90 13.68 3.10
N GLN A 39 5.94 14.03 2.33
CA GLN A 39 6.29 15.43 2.06
C GLN A 39 5.14 16.22 1.41
N ARG A 40 4.42 15.60 0.46
CA ARG A 40 3.24 16.24 -0.17
C ARG A 40 2.11 16.46 0.83
N LEU A 41 1.85 15.50 1.71
CA LEU A 41 0.82 15.64 2.75
C LEU A 41 1.18 16.75 3.74
N ASP A 42 2.43 16.84 4.16
CA ASP A 42 2.90 17.90 5.06
C ASP A 42 2.73 19.29 4.43
N ALA A 43 3.08 19.46 3.15
CA ALA A 43 2.88 20.73 2.44
C ALA A 43 1.39 21.14 2.39
N ILE A 44 0.49 20.19 2.16
CA ILE A 44 -0.96 20.45 2.16
C ILE A 44 -1.45 20.84 3.56
N ILE A 45 -0.95 20.19 4.61
CA ILE A 45 -1.30 20.51 5.99
C ILE A 45 -0.83 21.91 6.35
N GLN A 46 0.41 22.26 6.03
CA GLN A 46 0.96 23.60 6.29
C GLN A 46 0.19 24.69 5.56
N LYS A 47 -0.15 24.48 4.27
CA LYS A 47 -0.97 25.43 3.51
C LYS A 47 -2.32 25.66 4.18
N ARG A 48 -3.01 24.59 4.61
CA ARG A 48 -4.30 24.70 5.31
C ARG A 48 -4.19 25.37 6.68
N GLN A 49 -3.06 25.23 7.37
CA GLN A 49 -2.84 25.93 8.64
C GLN A 49 -2.64 27.43 8.40
N GLN A 50 -1.88 27.83 7.38
CA GLN A 50 -1.71 29.24 7.01
C GLN A 50 -3.04 29.89 6.60
N GLU A 51 -3.87 29.20 5.82
CA GLU A 51 -5.21 29.67 5.44
C GLU A 51 -6.18 29.80 6.62
N LYS A 52 -5.96 29.09 7.73
CA LYS A 52 -6.77 29.19 8.96
C LYS A 52 -6.31 30.29 9.91
N SER A 53 -5.09 30.78 9.76
CA SER A 53 -4.49 31.82 10.62
C SER A 53 -4.48 33.21 9.98
N ALA A 54 -4.95 33.33 8.73
CA ALA A 54 -5.22 34.57 8.02
C ALA A 54 -6.70 34.96 8.14
#